data_AF-A0A535Y9U3-F1
#
_entry.id   AF-A0A535Y9U3-F1
#
_cell.length_a   1.000
_cell.length_b   1.000
_cell.length_c   1.000
_cell.angle_alpha   90.00
_cell.angle_beta   90.00
_cell.angle_gamma   90.00
#
_symmetry.space_group_name_H-M   'P 1'
#
loop_
_entity.id
_entity.type
_entity.pdbx_description
1 polymer ?
#
loop_
_entity_poly.entity_id
_entity_poly.type
_entity_poly.pdbx_seq_one_letter_code
_entity_poly.pdbx_strand_id
1 'polypeptide(L)' 'GGLDSPGGAVIGGVLVGLVEVLVQGYQPQVAPWLGNNFHVAAAYLLMIVVLVVRPYGLFGTRVVERV' A
#
# COMPACT_ATOMS: atom_id res chain seq x y z
N GLY A 1 -9.89 -7.00 1.92
CA GLY A 1 -9.59 -7.50 3.28
C GLY A 1 -8.72 -6.57 4.12
N GLY A 2 -9.16 -5.33 4.30
CA GLY A 2 -8.75 -4.48 5.43
C GLY A 2 -9.90 -4.23 6.40
N LEU A 3 -11.13 -4.10 5.87
CA LEU A 3 -12.36 -4.03 6.66
C LEU A 3 -12.73 -5.38 7.30
N ASP A 4 -12.44 -6.49 6.62
CA ASP A 4 -12.71 -7.86 7.13
C ASP A 4 -11.57 -8.42 8.01
N SER A 5 -10.41 -7.75 8.07
CA SER A 5 -9.21 -8.23 8.76
C SER A 5 -8.44 -7.07 9.40
N PRO A 6 -8.60 -6.85 10.72
CA PRO A 6 -7.88 -5.81 11.44
C PRO A 6 -6.36 -5.97 11.35
N GLY A 7 -5.85 -7.20 11.42
CA GLY A 7 -4.41 -7.48 11.31
C GLY A 7 -3.84 -7.15 9.94
N GLY A 8 -4.58 -7.44 8.86
CA GLY A 8 -4.19 -7.07 7.50
C GLY A 8 -4.15 -5.56 7.29
N ALA A 9 -5.10 -4.83 7.90
CA ALA A 9 -5.13 -3.38 7.84
C ALA A 9 -3.95 -2.72 8.56
N VAL A 10 -3.58 -3.21 9.75
CA VAL A 10 -2.44 -2.67 10.51
C VAL A 10 -1.14 -2.88 9.74
N ILE A 11 -0.88 -4.09 9.25
CA ILE A 11 0.35 -4.38 8.48
C ILE A 11 0.39 -3.56 7.19
N GLY A 12 -0.74 -3.45 6.48
CA GLY A 12 -0.85 -2.64 5.27
C GLY A 12 -0.58 -1.16 5.52
N GLY A 13 -1.15 -0.59 6.59
CA GLY A 13 -0.93 0.80 6.97
C GLY A 13 0.51 1.10 7.35
N VAL A 14 1.16 0.20 8.11
CA VAL A 14 2.58 0.32 8.46
C VAL A 14 3.47 0.25 7.22
N LEU A 15 3.19 -0.66 6.29
CA LEU A 15 3.92 -0.78 5.02
C LEU A 15 3.80 0.49 4.18
N VAL A 16 2.58 1.01 4.01
CA VAL A 16 2.33 2.24 3.24
C VAL A 16 3.08 3.42 3.86
N GLY A 17 2.97 3.61 5.17
CA GLY A 17 3.64 4.71 5.87
C GLY A 17 5.17 4.63 5.80
N LEU A 18 5.74 3.42 5.92
CA LEU A 18 7.19 3.22 5.75
C LEU A 18 7.65 3.60 4.34
N VAL A 19 6.92 3.15 3.32
CA VAL A 19 7.27 3.47 1.94
C VAL A 19 7.12 4.95 1.65
N GLU A 20 6.07 5.60 2.16
CA GLU A 20 5.88 7.04 2.03
C GLU A 20 7.05 7.83 2.60
N VAL A 21 7.48 7.53 3.84
CA VAL A 21 8.62 8.19 4.48
C VAL A 21 9.92 7.95 3.72
N LEU A 22 10.16 6.72 3.26
CA LEU A 22 11.35 6.39 2.47
C LEU A 22 11.34 7.17 1.14
N VAL A 23 10.22 7.16 0.42
CA VAL A 23 10.11 7.91 -0.84
C VAL A 23 10.27 9.40 -0.58
N GLN A 24 9.70 9.96 0.48
CA GLN A 24 9.86 11.37 0.83
C GLN A 24 11.33 11.73 1.09
N GLY A 25 12.08 10.86 1.79
CA GLY A 25 13.49 11.09 2.10
C GLY A 25 14.42 10.91 0.90
N TYR A 26 14.19 9.88 0.08
CA TYR A 26 15.08 9.51 -1.02
C TYR A 26 14.71 10.18 -2.36
N GLN A 27 13.44 10.48 -2.62
CA GLN A 27 13.02 11.05 -3.90
C GLN A 27 13.77 12.33 -4.29
N PRO A 28 14.04 13.29 -3.38
CA PRO A 28 14.80 14.49 -3.73
C PRO A 28 16.22 14.20 -4.25
N GLN A 29 16.81 13.08 -3.84
CA GLN A 29 18.18 12.69 -4.19
C GLN A 29 18.23 11.83 -5.45
N VAL A 30 17.31 10.88 -5.57
CA VAL A 30 17.30 9.87 -6.64
C VAL A 30 16.58 10.39 -7.88
N ALA A 31 15.55 11.22 -7.69
CA ALA A 31 14.65 11.62 -8.76
C ALA A 31 14.11 13.05 -8.56
N PRO A 32 15.00 14.07 -8.52
CA PRO A 32 14.64 15.46 -8.24
C PRO A 32 13.69 16.09 -9.28
N TRP A 33 13.61 15.52 -10.48
CA TRP A 33 12.74 16.00 -11.56
C TRP A 33 11.26 15.65 -11.39
N LEU A 34 10.89 14.78 -10.45
CA LEU A 34 9.47 14.37 -10.24
C LEU A 34 8.61 15.43 -9.55
N GLY A 35 9.21 16.54 -9.12
CA GLY A 35 8.51 17.61 -8.43
C GLY A 35 8.27 17.32 -6.95
N ASN A 36 7.81 18.34 -6.24
CA ASN A 36 7.60 18.26 -4.80
C ASN A 36 6.38 17.38 -4.47
N ASN A 37 6.42 16.68 -3.33
CA ASN A 37 5.34 15.82 -2.83
C ASN A 37 5.07 14.51 -3.60
N PHE A 38 6.04 13.99 -4.37
CA PHE A 38 5.87 12.72 -5.08
C PHE A 38 5.60 11.51 -4.15
N HIS A 39 6.00 11.58 -2.88
CA HIS A 39 5.73 10.54 -1.88
C HIS A 39 4.24 10.18 -1.75
N VAL A 40 3.35 11.17 -1.89
CA VAL A 40 1.90 10.95 -1.84
C VAL A 40 1.43 10.12 -3.04
N ALA A 41 1.91 10.47 -4.24
CA ALA A 41 1.61 9.71 -5.45
C ALA A 41 2.15 8.28 -5.39
N ALA A 42 3.35 8.10 -4.84
CA ALA A 42 3.95 6.78 -4.62
C ALA A 42 3.13 5.93 -3.64
N ALA A 43 2.59 6.52 -2.57
CA ALA A 43 1.71 5.82 -1.63
C ALA A 43 0.43 5.32 -2.31
N TYR A 44 -0.21 6.15 -3.14
CA TYR A 44 -1.37 5.74 -3.93
C TYR A 44 -1.03 4.63 -4.93
N LEU A 45 0.11 4.75 -5.63
CA LEU A 45 0.59 3.73 -6.56
C LEU A 45 0.81 2.40 -5.86
N LEU A 46 1.44 2.41 -4.69
CA LEU A 46 1.64 1.22 -3.88
C LEU A 46 0.30 0.61 -3.47
N MET A 47 -0.68 1.44 -3.08
CA MET A 47 -2.01 0.96 -2.72
C MET A 47 -2.67 0.24 -3.91
N ILE A 48 -2.58 0.79 -5.12
CA ILE A 48 -3.07 0.14 -6.34
C ILE A 48 -2.34 -1.18 -6.58
N VAL A 49 -1.01 -1.22 -6.47
CA VAL A 49 -0.21 -2.45 -6.64
C VAL A 49 -0.64 -3.51 -5.62
N VAL A 50 -0.84 -3.14 -4.36
CA VAL A 50 -1.32 -4.05 -3.32
C VAL A 50 -2.70 -4.60 -3.65
N LEU A 51 -3.60 -3.77 -4.18
CA LEU A 51 -4.92 -4.22 -4.62
C LEU A 51 -4.84 -5.17 -5.84
N VAL A 52 -3.92 -4.94 -6.76
CA VAL A 52 -3.73 -5.84 -7.91
C VAL A 52 -3.13 -7.19 -7.47
N VAL A 53 -2.14 -7.16 -6.57
CA VAL A 53 -1.44 -8.36 -6.10
C VAL A 53 -2.28 -9.14 -5.07
N ARG A 54 -3.05 -8.45 -4.22
CA ARG A 54 -3.94 -9.05 -3.21
C ARG A 54 -5.26 -8.27 -3.10
N PRO A 55 -6.18 -8.42 -4.08
CA PRO A 55 -7.47 -7.71 -4.12
C PRO A 55 -8.36 -8.03 -2.92
N TYR A 56 -8.26 -9.24 -2.36
CA TYR A 56 -9.03 -9.66 -1.19
C TYR A 56 -8.38 -9.26 0.16
N GLY A 57 -7.29 -8.48 0.14
CA GLY A 57 -6.49 -8.12 1.33
C GLY A 57 -5.50 -9.21 1.74
N LEU A 58 -4.60 -8.89 2.68
CA LEU A 58 -3.53 -9.80 3.12
C LEU A 58 -4.05 -11.12 3.72
N PHE A 59 -5.26 -11.16 4.25
CA PHE A 59 -5.87 -12.35 4.87
C PHE A 59 -7.17 -12.71 4.16
N GLY A 60 -7.07 -12.97 2.85
CA GLY A 60 -8.20 -13.24 1.95
C GLY A 60 -9.34 -14.00 2.59
N THR A 61 -10.53 -13.41 2.55
CA THR A 61 -11.76 -14.09 2.91
C THR A 61 -11.95 -15.23 1.91
N ARG A 62 -11.80 -16.49 2.33
CA ARG A 62 -12.29 -17.62 1.52
C ARG A 62 -13.78 -17.37 1.36
N VAL A 63 -14.21 -17.06 0.14
CA VAL A 63 -15.62 -17.14 -0.21
C VAL A 63 -15.97 -18.61 0.00
N VAL A 64 -16.64 -18.91 1.11
CA VAL A 64 -17.13 -20.26 1.37
C VAL A 64 -18.26 -20.45 0.39
N GLU A 65 -17.96 -20.98 -0.78
CA GLU A 65 -18.96 -21.56 -1.66
C GLU A 65 -19.60 -22.70 -0.87
N ARG A 66 -20.81 -22.44 -0.34
CA ARG A 66 -21.65 -23.51 0.21
C ARG A 66 -22.26 -24.23 -0.99
N VAL A 67 -21.73 -25.42 -1.28
CA VAL A 67 -22.48 -26.49 -1.95
C VAL A 67 -23.19 -27.35 -0.91
#